data_AF-A0A7G2SHW2-F1
#
_entry.id   AF-A0A7G2SHW2-F1
#
_cell.length_a   1.000
_cell.length_b   1.000
_cell.length_c   1.000
_cell.angle_alpha   90.00
_cell.angle_beta   90.00
_cell.angle_gamma   90.00
#
_symmetry.space_group_name_H-M   'P 1'
#
loop_
_entity.id
_entity.type
_entity.pdbx_description
1 polymer ?
#
loop_
_entity_poly.entity_id
_entity_poly.type
_entity_poly.pdbx_seq_one_letter_code
_entity_poly.pdbx_strand_id
1 'polypeptide(L)'
;MKILSSSDADLGGVTLLTHYCLFNDSDSITHFSSDVDSELYQALPHLYAVCISDNSHANRKITAGFVVKTTYTHNDAEFLDALTNIVVQKSELQPYFNDQVSFLPAKINVTVQPLTEAEFLQVMQSQFLKFNVDGKA
;
A
#
# COMPACT_ATOMS: atom_id res chain seq x y z
N MET A 1 -10.09 -9.86 -33.02
CA MET A 1 -10.83 -8.78 -32.34
C MET A 1 -11.19 -9.30 -30.95
N LYS A 2 -10.46 -8.90 -29.91
CA LYS A 2 -10.72 -9.35 -28.54
C LYS A 2 -11.61 -8.30 -27.87
N ILE A 3 -12.73 -8.79 -27.36
CA ILE A 3 -13.89 -8.03 -26.91
C ILE A 3 -13.49 -7.38 -25.57
N LEU A 4 -13.31 -6.06 -25.57
CA LEU A 4 -13.21 -5.27 -24.35
C LEU A 4 -14.59 -5.31 -23.69
N SER A 5 -14.71 -6.02 -22.57
CA SER A 5 -15.92 -5.97 -21.75
C SER A 5 -15.91 -4.65 -21.01
N SER A 6 -16.63 -3.68 -21.56
CA SER A 6 -17.09 -2.48 -20.86
C SER A 6 -17.94 -2.92 -19.67
N SER A 7 -17.35 -2.90 -18.48
CA SER A 7 -18.11 -2.72 -17.25
C SER A 7 -17.96 -1.24 -16.90
N ASP A 8 -19.10 -0.56 -16.91
CA ASP A 8 -19.35 0.85 -16.65
C ASP A 8 -18.31 1.61 -15.82
N ALA A 9 -18.01 2.80 -16.34
CA ALA A 9 -17.53 3.92 -15.57
C ALA A 9 -18.55 4.30 -14.48
N ASP A 10 -18.41 3.73 -13.29
CA ASP A 10 -18.58 4.56 -12.10
C ASP A 10 -17.40 5.55 -12.09
N LEU A 11 -17.49 6.70 -11.44
CA LEU A 11 -16.37 7.65 -11.33
C LEU A 11 -15.27 7.11 -10.38
N GLY A 12 -14.97 5.81 -10.49
CA GLY A 12 -14.11 5.02 -9.64
C GLY A 12 -12.67 5.41 -9.86
N GLY A 13 -12.13 6.10 -8.88
CA GLY A 13 -10.72 6.37 -8.81
C GLY A 13 -9.87 5.13 -9.04
N VAL A 14 -8.79 5.34 -9.77
CA VAL A 14 -7.85 4.27 -10.09
C VAL A 14 -6.80 4.21 -8.99
N THR A 15 -6.54 3.01 -8.48
CA THR A 15 -5.45 2.76 -7.54
C THR A 15 -4.49 1.75 -8.15
N LEU A 16 -3.23 2.14 -8.26
CA LEU A 16 -2.17 1.37 -8.83
C LEU A 16 -1.17 1.00 -7.74
N LEU A 17 -1.02 -0.30 -7.51
CA LEU A 17 0.02 -0.82 -6.64
C LEU A 17 1.37 -0.78 -7.35
N THR A 18 2.35 -0.18 -6.70
CA THR A 18 3.71 -0.07 -7.24
C THR A 18 4.62 -1.12 -6.63
N HIS A 19 4.65 -1.16 -5.30
CA HIS A 19 5.52 -2.01 -4.51
C HIS A 19 4.79 -2.43 -3.25
N TYR A 20 5.09 -3.62 -2.76
CA TYR A 20 4.60 -4.11 -1.48
C TYR A 20 5.69 -4.89 -0.77
N CYS A 21 5.59 -4.95 0.55
CA CYS A 21 6.50 -5.67 1.39
C CYS A 21 5.82 -6.30 2.59
N LEU A 22 6.49 -7.30 3.12
CA LEU A 22 6.15 -8.04 4.32
C LEU A 22 7.28 -7.80 5.33
N PHE A 23 6.90 -7.40 6.53
CA PHE A 23 7.83 -7.24 7.65
C PHE A 23 7.86 -8.55 8.43
N ASN A 24 8.97 -9.27 8.34
CA ASN A 24 9.17 -10.47 9.13
C ASN A 24 9.72 -10.10 10.52
N ASP A 25 9.40 -10.91 11.53
CA ASP A 25 9.89 -10.78 12.92
C ASP A 25 11.43 -10.73 13.07
N SER A 26 12.18 -11.07 12.03
CA SER A 26 13.65 -11.17 12.04
C SER A 26 14.35 -9.94 11.42
N ASP A 27 13.79 -8.74 11.55
CA ASP A 27 14.31 -7.49 10.94
C ASP A 27 14.48 -7.56 9.41
N SER A 28 13.85 -8.55 8.77
CA SER A 28 13.97 -8.82 7.35
C SER A 28 12.70 -8.40 6.63
N ILE A 29 12.84 -7.59 5.59
CA ILE A 29 11.73 -7.12 4.77
C ILE A 29 11.73 -7.94 3.48
N THR A 30 10.65 -8.66 3.22
CA THR A 30 10.42 -9.29 1.91
C THR A 30 9.66 -8.30 1.06
N HIS A 31 10.26 -7.78 -0.01
CA HIS A 31 9.63 -6.80 -0.89
C HIS A 31 9.41 -7.37 -2.28
N PHE A 32 8.45 -6.75 -2.97
CA PHE A 32 8.02 -7.11 -4.30
C PHE A 32 7.71 -5.83 -5.07
N SER A 33 8.18 -5.77 -6.30
CA SER A 33 7.80 -4.76 -7.27
C SER A 33 6.67 -5.30 -8.15
N SER A 34 5.71 -4.45 -8.48
CA SER A 34 4.70 -4.73 -9.49
C SER A 34 5.10 -4.06 -10.80
N ASP A 35 4.71 -4.66 -11.92
CA ASP A 35 4.87 -4.03 -13.23
C ASP A 35 3.88 -2.86 -13.31
N VAL A 36 4.41 -1.65 -13.43
CA VAL A 36 3.63 -0.41 -13.37
C VAL A 36 3.55 0.20 -14.76
N ASP A 37 2.32 0.39 -15.24
CA ASP A 37 2.08 1.16 -16.45
C ASP A 37 2.50 2.63 -16.23
N SER A 38 3.48 3.08 -17.01
CA SER A 38 4.09 4.40 -16.83
C SER A 38 3.16 5.55 -17.21
N GLU A 39 2.24 5.34 -18.15
CA GLU A 39 1.26 6.35 -18.56
C GLU A 39 0.21 6.52 -17.46
N LEU A 40 -0.29 5.39 -16.95
CA LEU A 40 -1.24 5.38 -15.84
C LEU A 40 -0.60 5.95 -14.57
N TYR A 41 0.65 5.59 -14.26
CA TYR A 41 1.36 6.14 -13.11
C TYR A 41 1.47 7.66 -13.18
N GLN A 42 1.74 8.25 -14.34
CA GLN A 42 1.84 9.70 -14.49
C GLN A 42 0.48 10.40 -14.40
N ALA A 43 -0.60 9.74 -14.79
CA ALA A 43 -1.95 10.28 -14.70
C ALA A 43 -2.47 10.42 -13.26
N LEU A 44 -1.92 9.66 -12.30
CA LEU A 44 -2.41 9.61 -10.93
C LEU A 44 -1.80 10.75 -10.06
N PRO A 45 -2.63 11.60 -9.43
CA PRO A 45 -2.15 12.79 -8.72
C PRO A 45 -1.67 12.52 -7.29
N HIS A 46 -1.90 11.34 -6.71
CA HIS A 46 -1.56 11.08 -5.31
C HIS A 46 -0.77 9.80 -5.13
N LEU A 47 0.24 9.85 -4.26
CA LEU A 47 1.09 8.72 -3.93
C LEU A 47 1.07 8.53 -2.41
N TYR A 48 0.77 7.31 -1.97
CA TYR A 48 0.67 6.95 -0.57
C TYR A 48 1.49 5.70 -0.27
N ALA A 49 2.26 5.76 0.82
CA ALA A 49 2.84 4.60 1.45
C ALA A 49 1.91 4.15 2.58
N VAL A 50 1.42 2.92 2.51
CA VAL A 50 0.43 2.36 3.42
C VAL A 50 1.08 1.24 4.21
N CYS A 51 1.11 1.36 5.53
CA CYS A 51 1.52 0.26 6.41
C CYS A 51 0.28 -0.47 6.92
N ILE A 52 0.36 -1.79 7.02
CA ILE A 52 -0.64 -2.64 7.65
C ILE A 52 -0.14 -2.91 9.06
N SER A 53 -0.90 -2.45 10.05
CA SER A 53 -0.65 -2.76 11.44
C SER A 53 -1.63 -3.80 11.94
N ASP A 54 -1.11 -4.89 12.50
CA ASP A 54 -1.88 -5.84 13.27
C ASP A 54 -2.03 -5.33 14.71
N ASN A 55 -3.28 -5.17 15.14
CA ASN A 55 -3.62 -4.84 16.53
C ASN A 55 -4.23 -6.03 17.28
N SER A 56 -4.05 -7.26 16.78
CA SER A 56 -4.57 -8.46 17.45
C SER A 56 -3.85 -8.72 18.78
N HIS A 57 -2.62 -8.23 18.90
CA HIS A 57 -1.80 -8.28 20.11
C HIS A 57 -1.83 -6.96 20.88
N ALA A 58 -1.47 -7.02 22.17
CA ALA A 58 -1.44 -5.84 23.06
C ALA A 58 -0.53 -4.71 22.56
N ASN A 59 0.46 -5.03 21.71
CA ASN A 59 1.29 -4.07 21.03
C ASN A 59 0.95 -4.08 19.54
N ARG A 60 0.67 -2.89 19.02
CA ARG A 60 0.51 -2.66 17.59
C ARG A 60 1.79 -3.03 16.85
N LYS A 61 1.72 -3.99 15.94
CA LYS A 61 2.87 -4.43 15.14
C LYS A 61 2.62 -4.19 13.67
N ILE A 62 3.60 -3.64 12.97
CA ILE A 62 3.52 -3.51 11.51
C ILE A 62 3.92 -4.86 10.88
N THR A 63 3.00 -5.46 10.13
CA THR A 63 3.18 -6.80 9.53
C THR A 63 3.49 -6.74 8.04
N ALA A 64 2.96 -5.73 7.36
CA ALA A 64 3.15 -5.55 5.92
C ALA A 64 3.02 -4.07 5.56
N GLY A 65 3.33 -3.74 4.32
CA GLY A 65 2.99 -2.44 3.78
C GLY A 65 3.25 -2.34 2.29
N PHE A 66 2.76 -1.27 1.68
CA PHE A 66 2.73 -1.14 0.24
C PHE A 66 2.62 0.31 -0.20
N VAL A 67 3.12 0.61 -1.38
CA VAL A 67 3.03 1.94 -1.98
C VAL A 67 2.06 1.91 -3.15
N VAL A 68 1.06 2.78 -3.05
CA VAL A 68 0.01 2.94 -4.06
C VAL A 68 -0.01 4.34 -4.60
N LYS A 69 -0.22 4.42 -5.91
CA LYS A 69 -0.57 5.67 -6.56
C LYS A 69 -2.06 5.65 -6.85
N THR A 70 -2.76 6.73 -6.58
CA THR A 70 -4.21 6.77 -6.71
C THR A 70 -4.72 8.15 -7.07
N THR A 71 -5.94 8.21 -7.60
CA THR A 71 -6.72 9.45 -7.71
C THR A 71 -7.43 9.80 -6.41
N TYR A 72 -7.64 8.82 -5.51
CA TYR A 72 -8.30 9.05 -4.24
C TYR A 72 -7.41 9.80 -3.25
N THR A 73 -8.05 10.55 -2.38
CA THR A 73 -7.43 11.15 -1.20
C THR A 73 -7.76 10.33 0.04
N HIS A 74 -6.96 10.48 1.09
CA HIS A 74 -7.24 9.89 2.40
C HIS A 74 -8.57 10.34 3.04
N ASN A 75 -9.26 11.30 2.43
CA ASN A 75 -10.56 11.82 2.88
C ASN A 75 -11.74 11.13 2.16
N ASP A 76 -11.47 10.40 1.07
CA ASP A 76 -12.47 9.65 0.32
C ASP A 76 -12.76 8.33 1.01
N ALA A 77 -14.04 7.99 1.17
CA ALA A 77 -14.45 6.71 1.77
C ALA A 77 -13.94 5.52 0.94
N GLU A 78 -13.95 5.66 -0.38
CA GLU A 78 -13.49 4.66 -1.35
C GLU A 78 -11.98 4.39 -1.28
N PHE A 79 -11.20 5.29 -0.67
CA PHE A 79 -9.77 5.07 -0.50
C PHE A 79 -9.49 3.82 0.32
N LEU A 80 -10.21 3.63 1.43
CA LEU A 80 -10.04 2.46 2.29
C LEU A 80 -10.45 1.16 1.58
N ASP A 81 -11.55 1.20 0.81
CA ASP A 81 -11.98 0.08 -0.02
C ASP A 81 -10.92 -0.26 -1.09
N ALA A 82 -10.31 0.74 -1.71
CA ALA A 82 -9.23 0.53 -2.68
C ALA A 82 -7.99 -0.13 -2.04
N LEU A 83 -7.60 0.29 -0.83
CA LEU A 83 -6.51 -0.34 -0.07
C LEU A 83 -6.83 -1.80 0.27
N THR A 84 -8.04 -2.05 0.75
CA THR A 84 -8.53 -3.39 1.09
C THR A 84 -8.53 -4.30 -0.13
N ASN A 85 -9.02 -3.80 -1.28
CA ASN A 85 -9.06 -4.56 -2.52
C ASN A 85 -7.66 -4.99 -2.97
N ILE A 86 -6.65 -4.13 -2.82
CA ILE A 86 -5.25 -4.49 -3.12
C ILE A 86 -4.76 -5.64 -2.26
N VAL A 87 -5.05 -5.58 -0.96
CA VAL A 87 -4.66 -6.63 -0.02
C VAL A 87 -5.35 -7.95 -0.35
N VAL A 88 -6.65 -7.92 -0.68
CA VAL A 88 -7.41 -9.10 -1.07
C VAL A 88 -6.91 -9.69 -2.41
N GLN A 89 -6.48 -8.85 -3.35
CA GLN A 89 -5.92 -9.30 -4.63
C GLN A 89 -4.54 -9.93 -4.51
N LYS A 90 -3.80 -9.66 -3.43
CA LYS A 90 -2.45 -10.19 -3.20
C LYS A 90 -2.49 -11.33 -2.18
N SER A 91 -2.32 -12.55 -2.67
CA SER A 91 -2.26 -13.76 -1.83
C SER A 91 -1.23 -13.65 -0.70
N GLU A 92 -0.14 -12.91 -0.92
CA GLU A 92 0.91 -12.65 0.05
C GLU A 92 0.49 -11.69 1.18
N LEU A 93 -0.47 -10.79 0.92
CA LEU A 93 -0.98 -9.84 1.92
C LEU A 93 -2.25 -10.35 2.63
N GLN A 94 -3.02 -11.22 1.98
CA GLN A 94 -4.19 -11.88 2.59
C GLN A 94 -3.97 -12.47 3.98
N PRO A 95 -2.88 -13.22 4.29
CA PRO A 95 -2.69 -13.78 5.63
C PRO A 95 -2.46 -12.71 6.71
N TYR A 96 -2.06 -11.51 6.31
CA TYR A 96 -1.86 -10.37 7.21
C TYR A 96 -3.09 -9.46 7.30
N PHE A 97 -4.19 -9.81 6.62
CA PHE A 97 -5.45 -9.08 6.65
C PHE A 97 -6.45 -9.83 7.54
N ASN A 98 -6.79 -9.25 8.68
CA ASN A 98 -7.76 -9.78 9.65
C ASN A 98 -8.65 -8.65 10.19
N ASP A 99 -9.71 -8.96 10.94
CA ASP A 99 -10.63 -7.95 11.51
C ASP A 99 -9.96 -6.94 12.47
N GLN A 100 -8.74 -7.20 12.93
CA GLN A 100 -8.00 -6.35 13.87
C GLN A 100 -6.87 -5.54 13.20
N VAL A 101 -6.81 -5.53 11.86
CA VAL A 101 -5.82 -4.72 11.14
C VAL A 101 -6.24 -3.27 11.04
N SER A 102 -5.24 -2.39 10.94
CA SER A 102 -5.46 -1.00 10.58
C SER A 102 -4.50 -0.58 9.48
N PHE A 103 -5.04 0.16 8.51
CA PHE A 103 -4.25 0.78 7.47
C PHE A 103 -3.71 2.12 7.93
N LEU A 104 -2.42 2.33 7.69
CA LEU A 104 -1.70 3.55 8.00
C LEU A 104 -1.21 4.18 6.70
N PRO A 105 -2.09 4.89 5.98
CA PRO A 105 -1.70 5.62 4.80
C PRO A 105 -0.89 6.85 5.20
N ALA A 106 0.22 7.06 4.52
CA ALA A 106 1.01 8.27 4.60
C ALA A 106 1.28 8.79 3.20
N LYS A 107 0.87 10.04 2.99
CA LYS A 107 1.09 10.73 1.73
C LYS A 107 2.60 10.97 1.56
N ILE A 108 3.12 10.54 0.43
CA ILE A 108 4.49 10.79 0.02
C ILE A 108 4.51 11.74 -1.19
N ASN A 109 5.65 12.37 -1.43
CA ASN A 109 5.79 13.26 -2.57
C ASN A 109 5.63 12.48 -3.86
N VAL A 110 4.76 12.97 -4.73
CA VAL A 110 4.50 12.34 -6.02
C VAL A 110 5.73 12.49 -6.89
N THR A 111 6.30 11.36 -7.29
CA THR A 111 7.41 11.30 -8.23
C THR A 111 6.90 11.05 -9.64
N VAL A 112 7.68 11.49 -10.63
CA VAL A 112 7.39 11.27 -12.06
C VAL A 112 7.56 9.79 -12.42
N GLN A 113 8.50 9.11 -11.77
CA GLN A 113 8.78 7.68 -11.94
C GLN A 113 8.40 6.90 -10.67
N PRO A 114 8.07 5.60 -10.79
CA PRO A 114 7.92 4.71 -9.64
C PRO A 114 9.17 4.76 -8.76
N LEU A 115 8.98 4.62 -7.44
CA LEU A 115 10.10 4.52 -6.50
C LEU A 115 10.99 3.35 -6.91
N THR A 116 12.29 3.53 -6.81
CA THR A 116 13.22 2.41 -6.88
C THR A 116 13.02 1.51 -5.66
N GLU A 117 13.46 0.25 -5.76
CA GLU A 117 13.41 -0.70 -4.64
C GLU A 117 14.05 -0.13 -3.37
N ALA A 118 15.20 0.52 -3.48
CA ALA A 118 15.91 1.13 -2.37
C ALA A 118 15.10 2.29 -1.72
N GLU A 119 14.51 3.17 -2.54
CA GLU A 119 13.67 4.25 -2.04
C GLU A 119 12.39 3.73 -1.38
N PHE A 120 11.76 2.72 -1.99
CA PHE A 120 10.60 2.04 -1.41
C PHE A 120 10.95 1.46 -0.04
N LEU A 121 12.05 0.71 0.07
CA LEU A 121 12.48 0.14 1.34
C LEU A 121 12.78 1.21 2.37
N GLN A 122 13.44 2.31 1.99
CA GLN A 122 13.71 3.43 2.91
C GLN A 122 12.43 4.09 3.41
N VAL A 123 11.45 4.32 2.52
CA VAL A 123 10.14 4.86 2.89
C VAL A 123 9.44 3.90 3.84
N MET A 124 9.36 2.61 3.49
CA MET A 124 8.69 1.61 4.31
C MET A 124 9.35 1.40 5.66
N GLN A 125 10.69 1.38 5.74
CA GLN A 125 11.42 1.34 7.01
C GLN A 125 11.17 2.58 7.87
N SER A 126 11.20 3.77 7.27
CA SER A 126 10.91 5.01 8.00
C SER A 126 9.50 5.00 8.58
N GLN A 127 8.55 4.48 7.81
CA GLN A 127 7.15 4.35 8.22
C GLN A 127 6.97 3.26 9.27
N PHE A 128 7.67 2.13 9.12
CA PHE A 128 7.74 1.08 10.12
C PHE A 128 8.26 1.64 11.43
N LEU A 129 9.41 2.31 11.47
CA LEU A 129 9.97 2.89 12.71
C LEU A 129 9.04 3.94 13.33
N LYS A 130 8.31 4.70 12.52
CA LYS A 130 7.38 5.73 12.99
C LYS A 130 6.11 5.13 13.61
N PHE A 131 5.60 4.04 13.05
CA PHE A 131 4.32 3.44 13.43
C PHE A 131 4.43 2.18 14.28
N ASN A 132 5.57 1.50 14.23
CA ASN A 132 5.91 0.43 15.12
C ASN A 132 6.18 1.08 16.47
N VAL A 133 5.13 1.12 17.29
CA VAL A 133 5.23 1.56 18.67
C VAL A 133 5.82 0.40 19.44
N ASP A 134 7.11 0.13 19.23
CA ASP A 134 7.90 -0.49 20.28
C ASP A 134 7.94 0.56 21.37
N GLY A 135 7.02 0.45 22.33
CA GLY A 135 6.98 1.29 23.50
C GLY A 135 8.24 1.06 24.32
N LYS A 136 9.34 1.70 23.91
CA LYS A 136 10.58 1.83 24.68
C LYS A 136 11.15 3.22 24.45
N ALA A 137 10.65 4.14 25.27
CA ALA A 137 11.50 5.12 25.92
C ALA A 137 12.52 4.40 26.83
#